data_AF-A0A919CG61-F1
#
_entry.id   AF-A0A919CG61-F1
#
_cell.length_a   1.000
_cell.length_b   1.000
_cell.length_c   1.000
_cell.angle_alpha   90.00
_cell.angle_beta   90.00
_cell.angle_gamma   90.00
#
_symmetry.space_group_name_H-M   'P 1'
#
loop_
_entity.id
_entity.type
_entity.pdbx_description
1 polymer ?
#
loop_
_entity_poly.entity_id
_entity_poly.type
_entity_poly.pdbx_seq_one_letter_code
_entity_poly.pdbx_strand_id
1 'polypeptide(L)'
;MRPRLRHLVVVVPGIGGSVLHTADRAARWDEHRRRFVAAATRPHRLGLDAQPDLVPVGLLPDITLVGPFVTPGYDALVRGITRHFDGVRIDVARPGKPRDLQADLLLFPYDFRRGVQHAAARLAAEIADRLSGEHPSARHRRVIVVAHSLGGLVARHWLGPLGGAPQCAALITLGTPHRGAPKALDVLVNGLKVGPKRLSRLTDVLRQWPSVYELLPRYPAVGRPDGTPPLRPHELPAGDLLAPAFLTGAKAAFAVHQDIEAAWTDLDRPPDLTAVFGRGHATLQHALLSPGGLTLAKTSAPWLPNPSWLGDGTVPAISAVPLELGEDLRVRRAVPDRHLALPASATVLALLTEYAGDSLTAVRGDPPDRPWLGLDVDDTALSGTPVPVGVTLHGTPADERTRVRLRLRTADTTPPWQPCPRSGDTTWQTTLLPPGPGTYTLDVMATGIPVTSRLRTGEVLGVLDAEALGAES
;
A
#
# COMPACT_ATOMS: atom_id res chain seq x y z
N MET A 1 11.36 -17.40 9.40
CA MET A 1 10.35 -17.66 8.34
C MET A 1 9.81 -16.30 7.88
N ARG A 2 9.65 -16.02 6.58
CA ARG A 2 9.08 -14.72 6.13
C ARG A 2 7.59 -14.64 6.49
N PRO A 3 7.06 -13.46 6.88
CA PRO A 3 5.64 -13.31 7.19
C PRO A 3 4.76 -13.54 5.94
N ARG A 4 3.47 -13.84 6.15
CA ARG A 4 2.46 -13.93 5.07
C ARG A 4 1.50 -12.77 5.16
N LEU A 5 1.00 -12.31 4.02
CA LEU A 5 -0.03 -11.28 3.97
C LEU A 5 -1.35 -11.81 4.57
N ARG A 6 -1.88 -11.11 5.57
CA ARG A 6 -3.17 -11.45 6.20
C ARG A 6 -4.35 -10.88 5.44
N HIS A 7 -4.17 -9.74 4.81
CA HIS A 7 -5.19 -9.00 4.07
C HIS A 7 -4.89 -9.04 2.56
N LEU A 8 -5.93 -8.89 1.74
CA LEU A 8 -5.72 -8.54 0.34
C LEU A 8 -5.14 -7.12 0.29
N VAL A 9 -3.93 -6.98 -0.26
CA VAL A 9 -3.29 -5.68 -0.48
C VAL A 9 -3.66 -5.18 -1.87
N VAL A 10 -4.18 -3.97 -1.98
CA VAL A 10 -4.60 -3.38 -3.24
C VAL A 10 -3.74 -2.16 -3.56
N VAL A 11 -3.04 -2.21 -4.69
CA VAL A 11 -2.19 -1.10 -5.15
C VAL A 11 -2.98 -0.24 -6.13
N VAL A 12 -3.24 1.01 -5.74
CA VAL A 12 -3.94 2.01 -6.57
C VAL A 12 -2.92 3.06 -7.06
N PRO A 13 -2.65 3.14 -8.36
CA PRO A 13 -1.62 4.02 -8.89
C PRO A 13 -2.05 5.50 -8.91
N GLY A 14 -1.07 6.39 -9.06
CA GLY A 14 -1.29 7.79 -9.38
C GLY A 14 -1.61 8.04 -10.85
N ILE A 15 -1.83 9.32 -11.19
CA ILE A 15 -2.04 9.77 -12.57
C ILE A 15 -0.88 9.34 -13.48
N GLY A 16 -1.20 8.77 -14.63
CA GLY A 16 -0.19 8.24 -15.56
C GLY A 16 0.39 6.87 -15.19
N GLY A 17 0.04 6.29 -14.04
CA GLY A 17 0.63 5.05 -13.52
C GLY A 17 0.01 3.74 -14.05
N SER A 18 -1.01 3.82 -14.91
CA SER A 18 -1.65 2.66 -15.54
C SER A 18 -1.26 2.55 -17.01
N VAL A 19 -1.15 1.33 -17.52
CA VAL A 19 -1.08 1.03 -18.95
C VAL A 19 -2.48 1.05 -19.53
N LEU A 20 -2.70 1.87 -20.56
CA LEU A 20 -4.00 2.04 -21.22
C LEU A 20 -3.93 1.62 -22.70
N HIS A 21 -4.87 0.78 -23.14
CA HIS A 21 -4.97 0.28 -24.52
C HIS A 21 -6.32 0.58 -25.15
N THR A 22 -6.35 0.77 -26.47
CA THR A 22 -7.58 0.64 -27.25
C THR A 22 -8.00 -0.83 -27.38
N ALA A 23 -9.29 -1.09 -27.69
CA ALA A 23 -9.81 -2.45 -27.88
C ALA A 23 -9.05 -3.25 -28.96
N ASP A 24 -8.56 -2.58 -30.01
CA ASP A 24 -7.75 -3.15 -31.10
C ASP A 24 -6.23 -3.18 -30.80
N ARG A 25 -5.80 -2.71 -29.63
CA ARG A 25 -4.40 -2.54 -29.21
C ARG A 25 -3.54 -1.62 -30.08
N ALA A 26 -4.15 -0.76 -30.91
CA ALA A 26 -3.46 0.12 -31.84
C ALA A 26 -2.94 1.44 -31.21
N ALA A 27 -3.64 1.99 -30.22
CA ALA A 27 -3.15 3.12 -29.42
C ALA A 27 -2.84 2.67 -27.98
N ARG A 28 -1.65 3.05 -27.49
CA ARG A 28 -1.09 2.55 -26.23
C ARG A 28 -0.44 3.68 -25.44
N TRP A 29 -0.82 3.78 -24.17
CA TRP A 29 0.02 4.37 -23.13
C TRP A 29 0.80 3.21 -22.50
N ASP A 30 1.95 2.83 -23.09
CA ASP A 30 2.75 1.66 -22.67
C ASP A 30 4.27 1.94 -22.55
N GLU A 31 4.99 0.95 -22.00
CA GLU A 31 6.39 0.94 -21.58
C GLU A 31 7.43 1.02 -22.73
N HIS A 32 7.01 0.88 -24.00
CA HIS A 32 7.98 0.67 -25.08
C HIS A 32 8.55 1.96 -25.69
N ARG A 33 9.76 2.33 -25.22
CA ARG A 33 10.60 3.46 -25.66
C ARG A 33 10.68 3.73 -27.18
N ARG A 34 10.64 2.70 -28.04
CA ARG A 34 10.82 2.85 -29.51
C ARG A 34 9.56 3.24 -30.28
N ARG A 35 8.36 3.11 -29.71
CA ARG A 35 7.08 3.41 -30.40
C ARG A 35 6.42 4.70 -29.88
N PHE A 36 6.99 5.28 -28.83
CA PHE A 36 6.50 6.49 -28.17
C PHE A 36 6.75 7.80 -28.94
N VAL A 37 7.73 7.83 -29.86
CA VAL A 37 7.93 8.96 -30.79
C VAL A 37 6.63 9.28 -31.56
N ALA A 38 5.74 8.29 -31.77
CA ALA A 38 4.43 8.46 -32.40
C ALA A 38 3.35 9.12 -31.49
N ALA A 39 3.40 8.92 -30.17
CA ALA A 39 2.43 9.51 -29.23
C ALA A 39 2.76 10.98 -28.93
N ALA A 40 4.05 11.32 -28.79
CA ALA A 40 4.51 12.70 -28.71
C ALA A 40 4.25 13.51 -30.00
N THR A 41 4.15 12.84 -31.15
CA THR A 41 3.80 13.48 -32.43
C THR A 41 2.29 13.58 -32.68
N ARG A 42 1.43 12.94 -31.87
CA ARG A 42 -0.04 13.01 -31.98
C ARG A 42 -0.76 13.09 -30.61
N PRO A 43 -0.63 14.21 -29.87
CA PRO A 43 -1.18 14.35 -28.51
C PRO A 43 -2.71 14.18 -28.44
N HIS A 44 -3.43 14.59 -29.49
CA HIS A 44 -4.90 14.53 -29.55
C HIS A 44 -5.46 13.13 -29.29
N ARG A 45 -4.72 12.05 -29.61
CA ARG A 45 -5.17 10.67 -29.38
C ARG A 45 -5.28 10.27 -27.91
N LEU A 46 -4.76 11.11 -27.01
CA LEU A 46 -4.81 10.90 -25.56
C LEU A 46 -5.99 11.63 -24.91
N GLY A 47 -6.66 12.53 -25.64
CA GLY A 47 -7.86 13.22 -25.19
C GLY A 47 -9.03 12.25 -24.99
N LEU A 48 -9.90 12.56 -24.04
CA LEU A 48 -11.12 11.78 -23.81
C LEU A 48 -12.05 11.85 -25.03
N ASP A 49 -12.09 13.00 -25.72
CA ASP A 49 -12.90 13.19 -26.92
C ASP A 49 -12.46 12.30 -28.09
N ALA A 50 -11.15 12.04 -28.20
CA ALA A 50 -10.60 11.25 -29.30
C ALA A 50 -10.57 9.74 -29.01
N GLN A 51 -10.46 9.34 -27.74
CA GLN A 51 -10.36 7.95 -27.29
C GLN A 51 -11.06 7.80 -25.92
N PRO A 52 -12.40 7.79 -25.88
CA PRO A 52 -13.13 7.69 -24.62
C PRO A 52 -12.91 6.32 -23.95
N ASP A 53 -12.76 5.24 -24.73
CA ASP A 53 -12.89 3.87 -24.24
C ASP A 53 -11.55 3.13 -24.09
N LEU A 54 -10.52 3.81 -23.55
CA LEU A 54 -9.27 3.13 -23.23
C LEU A 54 -9.45 2.16 -22.06
N VAL A 55 -8.93 0.95 -22.24
CA VAL A 55 -9.01 -0.14 -21.28
C VAL A 55 -7.71 -0.18 -20.45
N PRO A 56 -7.79 -0.09 -19.12
CA PRO A 56 -6.65 -0.27 -18.23
C PRO A 56 -6.26 -1.74 -18.13
N VAL A 57 -4.98 -2.07 -18.35
CA VAL A 57 -4.51 -3.47 -18.43
C VAL A 57 -3.37 -3.82 -17.47
N GLY A 58 -2.79 -2.86 -16.78
CA GLY A 58 -1.71 -3.09 -15.83
C GLY A 58 -1.15 -1.80 -15.27
N LEU A 59 -0.24 -1.90 -14.31
CA LEU A 59 0.52 -0.77 -13.82
C LEU A 59 1.78 -0.58 -14.67
N LEU A 60 2.30 0.65 -14.74
CA LEU A 60 3.61 0.87 -15.32
C LEU A 60 4.70 0.24 -14.43
N PRO A 61 5.63 -0.54 -15.00
CA PRO A 61 6.63 -1.25 -14.20
C PRO A 61 7.70 -0.30 -13.66
N ASP A 62 8.35 0.48 -14.53
CA ASP A 62 9.43 1.37 -14.16
C ASP A 62 9.08 2.85 -14.31
N ILE A 63 9.85 3.69 -13.61
CA ILE A 63 9.79 5.14 -13.80
C ILE A 63 10.15 5.44 -15.25
N THR A 64 9.16 5.89 -16.01
CA THR A 64 9.25 5.98 -17.46
C THR A 64 8.99 7.41 -17.89
N LEU A 65 9.74 7.88 -18.88
CA LEU A 65 9.43 9.13 -19.56
C LEU A 65 8.33 8.85 -20.60
N VAL A 66 7.09 9.25 -20.28
CA VAL A 66 5.96 9.25 -21.22
C VAL A 66 5.73 10.68 -21.70
N GLY A 67 6.45 11.05 -22.76
CA GLY A 67 6.39 12.38 -23.36
C GLY A 67 7.25 13.35 -22.58
N PRO A 68 6.72 14.50 -22.17
CA PRO A 68 7.40 15.35 -21.20
C PRO A 68 7.22 14.87 -19.75
N PHE A 69 6.39 13.86 -19.49
CA PHE A 69 6.08 13.41 -18.14
C PHE A 69 6.98 12.27 -17.71
N VAL A 70 7.52 12.37 -16.50
CA VAL A 70 8.11 11.22 -15.81
C VAL A 70 7.00 10.61 -14.96
N THR A 71 6.60 9.38 -15.29
CA THR A 71 5.53 8.63 -14.61
C THR A 71 6.13 7.67 -13.58
N PRO A 72 5.40 7.33 -12.50
CA PRO A 72 5.88 6.38 -11.51
C PRO A 72 5.90 4.95 -12.06
N GLY A 73 6.83 4.13 -11.54
CA GLY A 73 6.87 2.69 -11.74
C GLY A 73 6.52 1.95 -10.45
N TYR A 74 5.84 0.82 -10.56
CA TYR A 74 5.36 0.03 -9.41
C TYR A 74 6.09 -1.29 -9.22
N ASP A 75 6.97 -1.69 -10.13
CA ASP A 75 7.70 -2.95 -10.02
C ASP A 75 8.59 -3.01 -8.77
N ALA A 76 9.19 -1.89 -8.37
CA ALA A 76 9.99 -1.84 -7.14
C ALA A 76 9.15 -2.15 -5.90
N LEU A 77 7.93 -1.62 -5.83
CA LEU A 77 6.97 -1.92 -4.76
C LEU A 77 6.58 -3.40 -4.80
N VAL A 78 6.16 -3.90 -5.98
CA VAL A 78 5.73 -5.30 -6.15
C VAL A 78 6.85 -6.25 -5.77
N ARG A 79 8.07 -6.03 -6.29
CA ARG A 79 9.27 -6.82 -5.94
C ARG A 79 9.59 -6.74 -4.45
N GLY A 80 9.43 -5.56 -3.83
CA GLY A 80 9.59 -5.38 -2.40
C GLY A 80 8.65 -6.28 -1.60
N ILE A 81 7.36 -6.25 -1.94
CA ILE A 81 6.33 -7.08 -1.29
C ILE A 81 6.64 -8.57 -1.51
N THR A 82 6.88 -9.02 -2.74
CA THR A 82 7.13 -10.44 -3.03
C THR A 82 8.42 -10.99 -2.41
N ARG A 83 9.42 -10.13 -2.18
CA ARG A 83 10.66 -10.54 -1.48
C ARG A 83 10.47 -10.61 0.02
N HIS A 84 9.66 -9.71 0.59
CA HIS A 84 9.45 -9.60 2.03
C HIS A 84 8.45 -10.63 2.57
N PHE A 85 7.40 -10.92 1.81
CA PHE A 85 6.32 -11.83 2.22
C PHE A 85 6.39 -13.17 1.49
N ASP A 86 6.04 -14.25 2.18
CA ASP A 86 6.03 -15.60 1.64
C ASP A 86 4.77 -15.90 0.82
N GLY A 87 4.93 -16.56 -0.34
CA GLY A 87 3.81 -17.11 -1.12
C GLY A 87 2.84 -16.08 -1.74
N VAL A 88 3.25 -14.83 -1.93
CA VAL A 88 2.37 -13.75 -2.44
C VAL A 88 1.81 -14.10 -3.82
N ARG A 89 0.50 -14.27 -3.92
CA ARG A 89 -0.23 -14.44 -5.19
C ARG A 89 -0.67 -13.09 -5.73
N ILE A 90 -0.31 -12.77 -6.97
CA ILE A 90 -0.58 -11.47 -7.59
C ILE A 90 -1.66 -11.59 -8.66
N ASP A 91 -2.60 -10.66 -8.67
CA ASP A 91 -3.56 -10.49 -9.76
C ASP A 91 -3.65 -9.02 -10.21
N VAL A 92 -4.17 -8.79 -11.42
CA VAL A 92 -4.36 -7.47 -12.02
C VAL A 92 -5.82 -7.28 -12.37
N ALA A 93 -6.45 -6.21 -11.87
CA ALA A 93 -7.85 -5.89 -12.13
C ALA A 93 -8.07 -5.44 -13.59
N ARG A 94 -8.23 -6.41 -14.50
CA ARG A 94 -8.44 -6.19 -15.93
C ARG A 94 -9.92 -6.34 -16.28
N PRO A 95 -10.55 -5.32 -16.91
CA PRO A 95 -11.92 -5.45 -17.39
C PRO A 95 -12.11 -6.68 -18.29
N GLY A 96 -13.16 -7.47 -18.03
CA GLY A 96 -13.52 -8.63 -18.85
C GLY A 96 -12.58 -9.83 -18.76
N LYS A 97 -11.66 -9.86 -17.78
CA LYS A 97 -10.80 -11.02 -17.50
C LYS A 97 -11.23 -11.72 -16.21
N PRO A 98 -11.09 -13.06 -16.14
CA PRO A 98 -11.38 -13.79 -14.92
C PRO A 98 -10.45 -13.31 -13.79
N ARG A 99 -10.98 -13.29 -12.58
CA ARG A 99 -10.29 -12.82 -11.37
C ARG A 99 -9.71 -13.99 -10.62
N ASP A 100 -8.48 -13.85 -10.12
CA ASP A 100 -7.94 -14.76 -9.11
C ASP A 100 -8.43 -14.30 -7.72
N LEU A 101 -9.49 -14.96 -7.22
CA LEU A 101 -10.07 -14.68 -5.91
C LEU A 101 -9.13 -15.07 -4.74
N GLN A 102 -8.03 -15.78 -5.02
CA GLN A 102 -7.02 -16.17 -4.04
C GLN A 102 -5.81 -15.24 -4.05
N ALA A 103 -5.85 -14.13 -4.81
CA ALA A 103 -4.78 -13.14 -4.81
C ALA A 103 -4.59 -12.51 -3.43
N ASP A 104 -3.32 -12.33 -3.04
CA ASP A 104 -2.92 -11.57 -1.84
C ASP A 104 -2.52 -10.14 -2.19
N LEU A 105 -2.13 -9.90 -3.44
CA LEU A 105 -1.78 -8.59 -3.98
C LEU A 105 -2.57 -8.33 -5.27
N LEU A 106 -3.43 -7.32 -5.25
CA LEU A 106 -4.17 -6.84 -6.40
C LEU A 106 -3.55 -5.55 -6.94
N LEU A 107 -3.18 -5.55 -8.22
CA LEU A 107 -2.80 -4.35 -8.94
C LEU A 107 -4.05 -3.77 -9.62
N PHE A 108 -4.42 -2.53 -9.30
CA PHE A 108 -5.65 -1.91 -9.77
C PHE A 108 -5.39 -0.81 -10.81
N PRO A 109 -5.24 -1.14 -12.10
CA PRO A 109 -5.12 -0.12 -13.13
C PRO A 109 -6.46 0.56 -13.42
N TYR A 110 -6.41 1.85 -13.71
CA TYR A 110 -7.58 2.63 -14.10
C TYR A 110 -7.25 3.68 -15.15
N ASP A 111 -8.29 4.10 -15.89
CA ASP A 111 -8.17 5.23 -16.80
C ASP A 111 -8.08 6.53 -15.99
N PHE A 112 -6.85 6.93 -15.70
CA PHE A 112 -6.52 8.12 -14.91
C PHE A 112 -6.88 9.44 -15.60
N ARG A 113 -7.35 9.42 -16.84
CA ARG A 113 -7.82 10.61 -17.55
C ARG A 113 -9.22 11.00 -17.08
N ARG A 114 -10.00 10.00 -16.65
CA ARG A 114 -11.33 10.17 -16.06
C ARG A 114 -11.21 10.62 -14.60
N GLY A 115 -12.29 11.12 -14.02
CA GLY A 115 -12.31 11.61 -12.64
C GLY A 115 -12.22 10.51 -11.57
N VAL A 116 -11.90 10.93 -10.36
CA VAL A 116 -11.76 10.13 -9.13
C VAL A 116 -13.00 9.28 -8.88
N GLN A 117 -14.19 9.84 -9.07
CA GLN A 117 -15.46 9.14 -8.87
C GLN A 117 -15.59 7.91 -9.78
N HIS A 118 -15.20 8.04 -11.06
CA HIS A 118 -15.23 6.94 -12.03
C HIS A 118 -14.26 5.82 -11.64
N ALA A 119 -13.04 6.18 -11.25
CA ALA A 119 -12.05 5.20 -10.81
C ALA A 119 -12.47 4.51 -9.50
N ALA A 120 -13.07 5.26 -8.57
CA ALA A 120 -13.54 4.75 -7.28
C ALA A 120 -14.72 3.80 -7.44
N ALA A 121 -15.67 4.07 -8.34
CA ALA A 121 -16.77 3.16 -8.64
C ALA A 121 -16.25 1.82 -9.21
N ARG A 122 -15.24 1.86 -10.08
CA ARG A 122 -14.58 0.65 -10.58
C ARG A 122 -13.84 -0.11 -9.47
N LEU A 123 -13.19 0.62 -8.56
CA LEU A 123 -12.52 0.01 -7.41
C LEU A 123 -13.54 -0.68 -6.51
N ALA A 124 -14.64 0.01 -6.18
CA ALA A 124 -15.72 -0.52 -5.37
C ALA A 124 -16.28 -1.83 -5.94
N ALA A 125 -16.58 -1.87 -7.23
CA ALA A 125 -17.07 -3.07 -7.90
C ALA A 125 -16.05 -4.22 -7.88
N GLU A 126 -14.77 -3.92 -8.14
CA GLU A 126 -13.71 -4.94 -8.11
C GLU A 126 -13.50 -5.53 -6.71
N ILE A 127 -13.55 -4.70 -5.65
CA ILE A 127 -13.43 -5.18 -4.27
C ILE A 127 -14.68 -5.94 -3.84
N ALA A 128 -15.88 -5.44 -4.16
CA ALA A 128 -17.13 -6.13 -3.84
C ALA A 128 -17.16 -7.53 -4.47
N ASP A 129 -16.81 -7.67 -5.75
CA ASP A 129 -16.75 -8.96 -6.44
C ASP A 129 -15.75 -9.91 -5.77
N ARG A 130 -14.57 -9.42 -5.39
CA ARG A 130 -13.55 -10.25 -4.72
C ARG A 130 -13.93 -10.70 -3.32
N LEU A 131 -14.64 -9.85 -2.58
CA LEU A 131 -15.07 -10.14 -1.21
C LEU A 131 -16.40 -10.92 -1.17
N SER A 132 -17.16 -10.97 -2.27
CA SER A 132 -18.45 -11.67 -2.36
C SER A 132 -18.36 -13.21 -2.33
N GLY A 133 -17.16 -13.79 -2.46
CA GLY A 133 -16.99 -15.24 -2.52
C GLY A 133 -17.21 -15.97 -1.19
N GLU A 134 -17.80 -17.17 -1.24
CA GLU A 134 -18.09 -18.06 -0.09
C GLU A 134 -16.84 -18.71 0.55
N HIS A 135 -15.64 -18.22 0.28
CA HIS A 135 -14.44 -18.86 0.82
C HIS A 135 -14.29 -18.56 2.33
N PRO A 136 -14.04 -19.56 3.19
CA PRO A 136 -13.89 -19.36 4.64
C PRO A 136 -12.82 -18.31 5.02
N SER A 137 -11.80 -18.11 4.18
CA SER A 137 -10.79 -17.05 4.37
C SER A 137 -11.21 -15.66 3.84
N ALA A 138 -12.21 -15.56 2.96
CA ALA A 138 -12.68 -14.30 2.40
C ALA A 138 -13.58 -13.54 3.39
N ARG A 139 -14.39 -14.26 4.18
CA ARG A 139 -15.34 -13.67 5.16
C ARG A 139 -14.67 -12.88 6.30
N HIS A 140 -13.36 -13.04 6.51
CA HIS A 140 -12.59 -12.34 7.55
C HIS A 140 -11.56 -11.35 7.00
N ARG A 141 -11.36 -11.27 5.68
CA ARG A 141 -10.31 -10.45 5.06
C ARG A 141 -10.86 -9.08 4.64
N ARG A 142 -10.73 -8.07 5.51
CA ARG A 142 -10.72 -6.65 5.07
C ARG A 142 -9.50 -6.40 4.16
N VAL A 143 -9.56 -5.40 3.28
CA VAL A 143 -8.44 -5.05 2.39
C VAL A 143 -7.51 -4.02 3.01
N ILE A 144 -6.25 -3.99 2.58
CA ILE A 144 -5.32 -2.88 2.83
C ILE A 144 -5.07 -2.19 1.50
N VAL A 145 -5.31 -0.89 1.41
CA VAL A 145 -5.06 -0.13 0.19
C VAL A 145 -3.73 0.61 0.29
N VAL A 146 -2.83 0.39 -0.68
CA VAL A 146 -1.62 1.19 -0.89
C VAL A 146 -1.86 2.09 -2.09
N ALA A 147 -2.09 3.38 -1.84
CA ALA A 147 -2.56 4.31 -2.84
C ALA A 147 -1.55 5.45 -3.09
N HIS A 148 -1.10 5.60 -4.33
CA HIS A 148 -0.10 6.61 -4.68
C HIS A 148 -0.72 7.82 -5.36
N SER A 149 -0.32 9.04 -4.94
CA SER A 149 -0.69 10.30 -5.57
C SER A 149 -2.22 10.41 -5.76
N LEU A 150 -2.72 10.66 -6.98
CA LEU A 150 -4.17 10.67 -7.29
C LEU A 150 -4.92 9.41 -6.81
N GLY A 151 -4.26 8.25 -6.78
CA GLY A 151 -4.85 6.99 -6.33
C GLY A 151 -5.35 7.06 -4.88
N GLY A 152 -4.74 7.90 -4.02
CA GLY A 152 -5.24 8.09 -2.66
C GLY A 152 -6.59 8.81 -2.61
N LEU A 153 -6.87 9.71 -3.56
CA LEU A 153 -8.19 10.32 -3.69
C LEU A 153 -9.23 9.31 -4.20
N VAL A 154 -8.83 8.44 -5.14
CA VAL A 154 -9.66 7.30 -5.60
C VAL A 154 -10.04 6.39 -4.44
N ALA A 155 -9.05 5.97 -3.64
CA ALA A 155 -9.28 5.13 -2.47
C ALA A 155 -10.19 5.82 -1.44
N ARG A 156 -9.94 7.10 -1.14
CA ARG A 156 -10.76 7.85 -0.18
C ARG A 156 -12.20 8.05 -0.65
N HIS A 157 -12.41 8.29 -1.94
CA HIS A 157 -13.76 8.39 -2.50
C HIS A 157 -14.52 7.06 -2.43
N TRP A 158 -13.82 5.94 -2.64
CA TRP A 158 -14.42 4.62 -2.41
C TRP A 158 -14.79 4.40 -0.93
N LEU A 159 -13.88 4.73 -0.01
CA LEU A 159 -14.06 4.43 1.41
C LEU A 159 -15.15 5.27 2.08
N GLY A 160 -15.22 6.57 1.77
CA GLY A 160 -16.24 7.47 2.32
C GLY A 160 -17.50 7.49 1.47
N PRO A 161 -17.55 8.30 0.39
CA PRO A 161 -18.76 8.48 -0.42
C PRO A 161 -19.42 7.21 -0.96
N LEU A 162 -18.65 6.18 -1.32
CA LEU A 162 -19.21 4.90 -1.81
C LEU A 162 -19.38 3.84 -0.71
N GLY A 163 -19.12 4.17 0.55
CA GLY A 163 -19.37 3.29 1.70
C GLY A 163 -18.41 2.09 1.82
N GLY A 164 -17.21 2.16 1.24
CA GLY A 164 -16.22 1.08 1.27
C GLY A 164 -15.52 0.88 2.62
N ALA A 165 -15.65 1.80 3.58
CA ALA A 165 -14.95 1.77 4.86
C ALA A 165 -15.02 0.42 5.62
N PRO A 166 -16.19 -0.25 5.76
CA PRO A 166 -16.28 -1.53 6.46
C PRO A 166 -15.44 -2.66 5.84
N GLN A 167 -15.13 -2.56 4.55
CA GLN A 167 -14.35 -3.55 3.81
C GLN A 167 -12.83 -3.30 3.91
N CYS A 168 -12.41 -2.19 4.51
CA CYS A 168 -11.02 -1.76 4.55
C CYS A 168 -10.46 -1.83 5.99
N ALA A 169 -9.31 -2.49 6.13
CA ALA A 169 -8.55 -2.49 7.38
C ALA A 169 -7.73 -1.21 7.48
N ALA A 170 -7.02 -0.87 6.41
CA ALA A 170 -6.12 0.28 6.40
C ALA A 170 -5.96 0.91 5.00
N LEU A 171 -5.79 2.22 4.98
CA LEU A 171 -5.40 3.02 3.83
C LEU A 171 -4.01 3.62 4.07
N ILE A 172 -3.04 3.22 3.25
CA ILE A 172 -1.70 3.80 3.20
C ILE A 172 -1.64 4.70 1.98
N THR A 173 -1.64 6.02 2.18
CA THR A 173 -1.48 6.99 1.09
C THR A 173 -0.03 7.40 0.92
N LEU A 174 0.43 7.49 -0.33
CA LEU A 174 1.80 7.83 -0.69
C LEU A 174 1.80 9.13 -1.49
N GLY A 175 2.19 10.24 -0.86
CA GLY A 175 2.26 11.56 -1.48
C GLY A 175 0.94 12.00 -2.11
N THR A 176 -0.19 11.60 -1.52
CA THR A 176 -1.52 11.93 -2.06
C THR A 176 -1.80 13.41 -1.84
N PRO A 177 -2.14 14.19 -2.87
CA PRO A 177 -2.48 15.60 -2.72
C PRO A 177 -3.91 15.76 -2.19
N HIS A 178 -4.13 15.40 -0.93
CA HIS A 178 -5.42 15.52 -0.24
C HIS A 178 -5.98 16.94 -0.26
N ARG A 179 -5.11 17.94 -0.35
CA ARG A 179 -5.51 19.35 -0.48
C ARG A 179 -5.17 19.96 -1.85
N GLY A 180 -4.83 19.13 -2.83
CA GLY A 180 -4.41 19.54 -4.16
C GLY A 180 -2.95 20.01 -4.27
N ALA A 181 -2.45 20.19 -5.47
CA ALA A 181 -1.07 20.57 -5.75
C ALA A 181 -1.02 21.79 -6.69
N PRO A 182 -0.27 22.86 -6.34
CA PRO A 182 -0.12 24.03 -7.21
C PRO A 182 0.37 23.68 -8.62
N LYS A 183 1.14 22.59 -8.79
CA LYS A 183 1.55 22.11 -10.10
C LYS A 183 0.37 21.85 -11.06
N ALA A 184 -0.78 21.38 -10.58
CA ALA A 184 -1.97 21.20 -11.41
C ALA A 184 -2.52 22.54 -11.91
N LEU A 185 -2.51 23.56 -11.03
CA LEU A 185 -2.88 24.94 -11.39
C LEU A 185 -1.95 25.51 -12.48
N ASP A 186 -0.64 25.28 -12.37
CA ASP A 186 0.33 25.71 -13.41
C ASP A 186 0.00 25.10 -14.77
N VAL A 187 -0.23 23.79 -14.80
CA VAL A 187 -0.51 23.05 -16.02
C VAL A 187 -1.80 23.54 -16.67
N LEU A 188 -2.86 23.75 -15.88
CA LEU A 188 -4.15 24.17 -16.41
C LEU A 188 -4.15 25.65 -16.87
N VAL A 189 -3.48 26.54 -16.14
CA VAL A 189 -3.49 27.98 -16.42
C VAL A 189 -2.36 28.39 -17.36
N ASN A 190 -1.11 28.09 -17.02
CA ASN A 190 0.06 28.52 -17.77
C ASN A 190 0.48 27.57 -18.91
N GLY A 191 -0.06 26.34 -18.88
CA GLY A 191 0.26 25.29 -19.81
C GLY A 191 1.58 24.58 -19.51
N LEU A 192 1.72 23.39 -20.09
CA LEU A 192 2.90 22.55 -19.89
C LEU A 192 4.12 23.11 -20.65
N LYS A 193 5.27 23.14 -19.98
CA LYS A 193 6.55 23.63 -20.53
C LYS A 193 7.66 22.62 -20.30
N VAL A 194 8.55 22.46 -21.27
CA VAL A 194 9.82 21.72 -21.14
C VAL A 194 10.95 22.62 -21.61
N GLY A 195 11.79 23.07 -20.67
CA GLY A 195 12.76 24.13 -20.95
C GLY A 195 12.06 25.36 -21.56
N PRO A 196 12.56 25.91 -22.68
CA PRO A 196 11.94 27.06 -23.34
C PRO A 196 10.68 26.71 -24.17
N LYS A 197 10.37 25.42 -24.40
CA LYS A 197 9.30 25.00 -25.31
C LYS A 197 7.95 24.87 -24.59
N ARG A 198 6.91 25.50 -25.14
CA ARG A 198 5.51 25.31 -24.72
C ARG A 198 4.89 24.13 -25.46
N LEU A 199 4.20 23.26 -24.73
CA LEU A 199 3.54 22.07 -25.27
C LEU A 199 2.02 22.30 -25.33
N SER A 200 1.58 23.24 -26.17
CA SER A 200 0.18 23.67 -26.26
C SER A 200 -0.79 22.52 -26.54
N ARG A 201 -0.53 21.71 -27.57
CA ARG A 201 -1.39 20.56 -27.92
C ARG A 201 -1.59 19.56 -26.78
N LEU A 202 -0.57 19.36 -25.96
CA LEU A 202 -0.66 18.46 -24.81
C LEU A 202 -1.34 19.14 -23.62
N THR A 203 -1.14 20.46 -23.47
CA THR A 203 -1.89 21.27 -22.51
C THR A 203 -3.39 21.17 -22.78
N ASP A 204 -3.81 21.29 -24.04
CA ASP A 204 -5.22 21.20 -24.44
C ASP A 204 -5.81 19.84 -24.09
N VAL A 205 -5.05 18.76 -24.25
CA VAL A 205 -5.46 17.40 -23.83
C VAL A 205 -5.62 17.30 -22.31
N LEU A 206 -4.67 17.82 -21.53
CA LEU A 206 -4.75 17.77 -20.06
C LEU A 206 -5.92 18.57 -19.51
N ARG A 207 -6.28 19.67 -20.19
CA ARG A 207 -7.47 20.48 -19.88
C ARG A 207 -8.79 19.74 -20.14
N GLN A 208 -8.76 18.61 -20.86
CA GLN A 208 -9.94 17.76 -21.01
C GLN A 208 -10.09 16.73 -19.89
N TRP A 209 -9.06 16.50 -19.07
CA TRP A 209 -9.06 15.41 -18.08
C TRP A 209 -9.61 15.90 -16.73
N PRO A 210 -10.77 15.39 -16.25
CA PRO A 210 -11.31 15.77 -14.94
C PRO A 210 -10.33 15.52 -13.80
N SER A 211 -9.52 14.45 -13.88
CA SER A 211 -8.52 14.12 -12.86
C SER A 211 -7.46 15.20 -12.64
N VAL A 212 -7.13 16.00 -13.66
CA VAL A 212 -6.16 17.10 -13.50
C VAL A 212 -6.78 18.24 -12.69
N TYR A 213 -8.08 18.50 -12.88
CA TYR A 213 -8.82 19.48 -12.07
C TYR A 213 -8.97 19.01 -10.62
N GLU A 214 -9.21 17.72 -10.41
CA GLU A 214 -9.29 17.10 -9.07
C GLU A 214 -7.95 17.16 -8.31
N LEU A 215 -6.85 17.56 -8.95
CA LEU A 215 -5.57 17.85 -8.31
C LEU A 215 -5.38 19.33 -7.97
N LEU A 216 -6.33 20.21 -8.29
CA LEU A 216 -6.24 21.64 -7.97
C LEU A 216 -6.23 21.86 -6.45
N PRO A 217 -5.46 22.85 -5.96
CA PRO A 217 -5.51 23.25 -4.57
C PRO A 217 -6.94 23.53 -4.09
N ARG A 218 -7.27 23.06 -2.89
CA ARG A 218 -8.55 23.36 -2.20
C ARG A 218 -8.37 24.27 -0.97
N TYR A 219 -7.13 24.69 -0.73
CA TYR A 219 -6.75 25.72 0.22
C TYR A 219 -6.49 27.05 -0.51
N PRO A 220 -6.41 28.18 0.21
CA PRO A 220 -6.08 29.50 -0.36
C PRO A 220 -4.65 29.54 -0.94
N ALA A 221 -4.45 28.93 -2.10
CA ALA A 221 -3.15 28.75 -2.72
C ALA A 221 -2.75 29.93 -3.60
N VAL A 222 -3.65 30.87 -3.88
CA VAL A 222 -3.41 32.01 -4.77
C VAL A 222 -3.37 33.29 -3.97
N GLY A 223 -2.17 33.82 -3.75
CA GLY A 223 -1.97 35.12 -3.13
C GLY A 223 -2.37 36.27 -4.06
N ARG A 224 -2.79 37.38 -3.48
CA ARG A 224 -3.16 38.60 -4.19
C ARG A 224 -2.18 39.75 -3.87
N PRO A 225 -1.92 40.64 -4.84
CA PRO A 225 -0.85 41.64 -4.74
C PRO A 225 -1.17 42.79 -3.78
N ASP A 226 -2.43 42.98 -3.43
CA ASP A 226 -2.95 44.07 -2.60
C ASP A 226 -3.11 43.68 -1.11
N GLY A 227 -2.61 42.50 -0.71
CA GLY A 227 -2.77 42.00 0.66
C GLY A 227 -4.19 41.54 1.00
N THR A 228 -5.11 41.51 0.02
CA THR A 228 -6.42 40.90 0.23
C THR A 228 -6.30 39.39 0.47
N PRO A 229 -7.32 38.76 1.10
CA PRO A 229 -7.27 37.35 1.41
C PRO A 229 -6.93 36.49 0.18
N PRO A 230 -6.04 35.50 0.33
CA PRO A 230 -5.70 34.58 -0.74
C PRO A 230 -6.94 33.80 -1.18
N LEU A 231 -6.96 33.41 -2.45
CA LEU A 231 -8.06 32.69 -3.07
C LEU A 231 -7.73 31.21 -3.26
N ARG A 232 -8.78 30.40 -3.24
CA ARG A 232 -8.75 29.05 -3.82
C ARG A 232 -8.88 29.15 -5.34
N PRO A 233 -8.30 28.21 -6.11
CA PRO A 233 -8.45 28.14 -7.57
C PRO A 233 -9.89 28.27 -8.11
N HIS A 234 -10.88 27.69 -7.43
CA HIS A 234 -12.29 27.74 -7.87
C HIS A 234 -12.98 29.09 -7.56
N GLU A 235 -12.36 29.93 -6.72
CA GLU A 235 -12.84 31.27 -6.33
C GLU A 235 -12.23 32.37 -7.24
N LEU A 236 -11.32 32.01 -8.14
CA LEU A 236 -10.70 32.96 -9.06
C LEU A 236 -11.77 33.61 -9.95
N PRO A 237 -11.66 34.93 -10.20
CA PRO A 237 -12.64 35.62 -11.04
C PRO A 237 -12.53 35.13 -12.49
N ALA A 238 -13.69 35.03 -13.16
CA ALA A 238 -13.73 34.87 -14.60
C ALA A 238 -13.18 36.14 -15.27
N GLY A 239 -12.48 35.98 -16.39
CA GLY A 239 -11.95 37.09 -17.16
C GLY A 239 -10.97 36.60 -18.22
N ASP A 240 -10.29 37.54 -18.87
CA ASP A 240 -9.38 37.25 -19.99
C ASP A 240 -8.26 36.25 -19.65
N LEU A 241 -7.92 36.14 -18.36
CA LEU A 241 -6.88 35.25 -17.85
C LEU A 241 -7.33 33.79 -17.67
N LEU A 242 -8.62 33.55 -17.42
CA LEU A 242 -9.14 32.22 -17.06
C LEU A 242 -10.44 31.93 -17.82
N ALA A 243 -10.38 30.94 -18.71
CA ALA A 243 -11.53 30.51 -19.48
C ALA A 243 -12.67 30.03 -18.56
N PRO A 244 -13.95 30.32 -18.87
CA PRO A 244 -15.10 29.84 -18.08
C PRO A 244 -15.09 28.33 -17.84
N ALA A 245 -14.64 27.54 -18.84
CA ALA A 245 -14.49 26.09 -18.72
C ALA A 245 -13.53 25.68 -17.59
N PHE A 246 -12.46 26.45 -17.32
CA PHE A 246 -11.57 26.20 -16.20
C PHE A 246 -12.30 26.33 -14.87
N LEU A 247 -13.09 27.38 -14.68
CA LEU A 247 -13.82 27.61 -13.43
C LEU A 247 -14.90 26.55 -13.20
N THR A 248 -15.59 26.12 -14.26
CA THR A 248 -16.54 25.00 -14.17
C THR A 248 -15.84 23.73 -13.70
N GLY A 249 -14.71 23.36 -14.33
CA GLY A 249 -13.93 22.20 -13.92
C GLY A 249 -13.37 22.32 -12.49
N ALA A 250 -12.89 23.50 -12.10
CA ALA A 250 -12.35 23.76 -10.76
C ALA A 250 -13.43 23.65 -9.67
N LYS A 251 -14.65 24.14 -9.92
CA LYS A 251 -15.79 24.01 -9.00
C LYS A 251 -16.24 22.56 -8.87
N ALA A 252 -16.37 21.83 -9.99
CA ALA A 252 -16.72 20.41 -9.98
C ALA A 252 -15.69 19.59 -9.20
N ALA A 253 -14.40 19.81 -9.45
CA ALA A 253 -13.32 19.17 -8.71
C ALA A 253 -13.35 19.49 -7.21
N PHE A 254 -13.61 20.75 -6.84
CA PHE A 254 -13.73 21.14 -5.43
C PHE A 254 -14.90 20.42 -4.74
N ALA A 255 -16.04 20.26 -5.41
CA ALA A 255 -17.19 19.51 -4.88
C ALA A 255 -16.82 18.04 -4.60
N VAL A 256 -16.09 17.37 -5.50
CA VAL A 256 -15.60 15.99 -5.26
C VAL A 256 -14.77 15.88 -3.98
N HIS A 257 -13.93 16.88 -3.69
CA HIS A 257 -13.16 16.91 -2.44
C HIS A 257 -14.03 17.20 -1.22
N GLN A 258 -15.06 18.03 -1.34
CA GLN A 258 -16.03 18.27 -0.25
C GLN A 258 -16.80 16.99 0.08
N ASP A 259 -17.24 16.24 -0.93
CA ASP A 259 -17.92 14.95 -0.74
C ASP A 259 -17.03 13.96 0.00
N ILE A 260 -15.74 13.87 -0.39
CA ILE A 260 -14.76 13.02 0.30
C ILE A 260 -14.57 13.46 1.76
N GLU A 261 -14.42 14.76 2.02
CA GLU A 261 -14.23 15.25 3.38
C GLU A 261 -15.45 15.00 4.26
N ALA A 262 -16.63 15.41 3.81
CA ALA A 262 -17.88 15.24 4.54
C ALA A 262 -18.11 13.76 4.89
N ALA A 263 -18.01 12.88 3.89
CA ALA A 263 -18.22 11.46 4.12
C ALA A 263 -17.18 10.84 5.06
N TRP A 264 -15.92 11.31 5.06
CA TRP A 264 -14.89 10.83 6.00
C TRP A 264 -15.09 11.36 7.42
N THR A 265 -15.57 12.59 7.57
CA THR A 265 -15.94 13.16 8.87
C THR A 265 -17.10 12.40 9.52
N ASP A 266 -18.05 11.92 8.71
CA ASP A 266 -19.25 11.22 9.17
C ASP A 266 -19.04 9.70 9.35
N LEU A 267 -17.81 9.17 9.17
CA LEU A 267 -17.54 7.75 9.40
C LEU A 267 -17.53 7.41 10.89
N ASP A 268 -18.49 6.58 11.32
CA ASP A 268 -18.51 6.03 12.70
C ASP A 268 -17.25 5.23 13.05
N ARG A 269 -16.73 4.48 12.07
CA ARG A 269 -15.53 3.63 12.19
C ARG A 269 -14.66 3.79 10.96
N PRO A 270 -13.84 4.87 10.88
CA PRO A 270 -12.94 5.05 9.76
C PRO A 270 -11.88 3.94 9.75
N PRO A 271 -11.41 3.50 8.56
CA PRO A 271 -10.26 2.60 8.49
C PRO A 271 -9.00 3.31 8.97
N ASP A 272 -8.00 2.54 9.41
CA ASP A 272 -6.72 3.11 9.80
C ASP A 272 -6.09 3.84 8.60
N LEU A 273 -5.73 5.11 8.76
CA LEU A 273 -5.09 5.89 7.70
C LEU A 273 -3.66 6.22 8.07
N THR A 274 -2.72 5.91 7.18
CA THR A 274 -1.33 6.41 7.26
C THR A 274 -0.98 7.19 6.00
N ALA A 275 -0.81 8.49 6.15
CA ALA A 275 -0.30 9.40 5.14
C ALA A 275 1.24 9.39 5.15
N VAL A 276 1.82 8.66 4.20
CA VAL A 276 3.25 8.67 3.92
C VAL A 276 3.54 9.80 2.92
N PHE A 277 4.40 10.75 3.28
CA PHE A 277 4.66 11.91 2.43
C PHE A 277 6.11 12.35 2.43
N GLY A 278 6.59 12.76 1.26
CA GLY A 278 7.92 13.36 1.12
C GLY A 278 7.98 14.74 1.77
N ARG A 279 9.06 15.03 2.50
CA ARG A 279 9.30 16.31 3.16
C ARG A 279 10.68 16.86 2.80
N GLY A 280 10.80 18.17 2.66
CA GLY A 280 12.09 18.86 2.48
C GLY A 280 12.54 19.07 1.03
N HIS A 281 11.78 18.63 0.03
CA HIS A 281 12.12 18.87 -1.39
C HIS A 281 11.46 20.14 -1.90
N ALA A 282 12.23 20.97 -2.62
CA ALA A 282 11.71 22.15 -3.29
C ALA A 282 10.52 21.81 -4.21
N THR A 283 9.34 22.33 -3.86
CA THR A 283 8.04 21.98 -4.45
C THR A 283 7.24 23.26 -4.65
N LEU A 284 6.43 23.35 -5.72
CA LEU A 284 5.55 24.51 -5.93
C LEU A 284 4.55 24.61 -4.78
N GLN A 285 4.57 25.73 -4.05
CA GLN A 285 3.80 25.94 -2.80
C GLN A 285 2.52 26.74 -3.02
N HIS A 286 2.60 27.76 -3.86
CA HIS A 286 1.51 28.72 -4.08
C HIS A 286 1.63 29.39 -5.46
N ALA A 287 0.60 30.15 -5.82
CA ALA A 287 0.59 31.06 -6.96
C ALA A 287 0.37 32.50 -6.48
N LEU A 288 0.82 33.46 -7.28
CA LEU A 288 0.56 34.88 -7.12
C LEU A 288 -0.23 35.37 -8.33
N LEU A 289 -1.35 36.02 -8.06
CA LEU A 289 -2.16 36.65 -9.09
C LEU A 289 -1.54 37.97 -9.53
N SER A 290 -1.44 38.18 -10.83
CA SER A 290 -0.99 39.43 -11.45
C SER A 290 -1.90 39.78 -12.64
N PRO A 291 -1.89 41.03 -13.13
CA PRO A 291 -2.64 41.41 -14.33
C PRO A 291 -2.30 40.55 -15.56
N GLY A 292 -1.08 39.99 -15.62
CA GLY A 292 -0.61 39.15 -16.72
C GLY A 292 -0.83 37.64 -16.53
N GLY A 293 -1.50 37.21 -15.45
CA GLY A 293 -1.77 35.80 -15.16
C GLY A 293 -1.27 35.34 -13.79
N LEU A 294 -1.14 34.02 -13.64
CA LEU A 294 -0.69 33.38 -12.40
C LEU A 294 0.79 33.02 -12.47
N THR A 295 1.58 33.48 -11.50
CA THR A 295 2.98 33.08 -11.33
C THR A 295 3.10 32.12 -10.16
N LEU A 296 3.63 30.92 -10.38
CA LEU A 296 3.81 29.95 -9.31
C LEU A 296 5.19 30.05 -8.67
N ALA A 297 5.24 29.81 -7.37
CA ALA A 297 6.46 29.90 -6.59
C ALA A 297 6.72 28.63 -5.78
N LYS A 298 7.99 28.29 -5.63
CA LYS A 298 8.47 27.23 -4.72
C LYS A 298 8.80 27.75 -3.32
N THR A 299 8.86 29.07 -3.15
CA THR A 299 9.00 29.71 -1.85
C THR A 299 7.75 29.46 -1.01
N SER A 300 7.90 29.42 0.31
CA SER A 300 6.77 29.32 1.22
C SER A 300 5.85 30.53 1.07
N ALA A 301 4.54 30.30 1.12
CA ALA A 301 3.57 31.37 1.21
C ALA A 301 3.51 31.85 2.68
N PRO A 302 3.63 33.16 2.96
CA PRO A 302 3.59 33.67 4.33
C PRO A 302 2.23 33.45 5.03
N TRP A 303 1.16 33.25 4.27
CA TRP A 303 -0.19 32.98 4.79
C TRP A 303 -0.50 31.48 4.99
N LEU A 304 0.45 30.58 4.71
CA LEU A 304 0.27 29.14 4.90
C LEU A 304 1.16 28.64 6.05
N PRO A 305 0.69 27.65 6.84
CA PRO A 305 1.47 27.11 7.95
C PRO A 305 2.65 26.28 7.46
N ASN A 306 3.57 25.99 8.37
CA ASN A 306 4.70 25.07 8.16
C ASN A 306 5.59 25.42 6.93
N PRO A 307 6.10 26.65 6.82
CA PRO A 307 6.84 27.13 5.65
C PRO A 307 8.09 26.29 5.33
N SER A 308 8.68 25.62 6.33
CA SER A 308 9.88 24.79 6.18
C SER A 308 9.60 23.36 5.69
N TRP A 309 8.35 22.89 5.66
CA TRP A 309 8.07 21.50 5.31
C TRP A 309 8.29 21.21 3.82
N LEU A 310 8.20 22.23 2.96
CA LEU A 310 8.31 22.11 1.51
C LEU A 310 7.38 21.01 0.95
N GLY A 311 7.93 19.98 0.29
CA GLY A 311 7.15 18.86 -0.25
C GLY A 311 8.02 17.73 -0.76
N ASP A 312 7.49 16.97 -1.72
CA ASP A 312 8.15 15.80 -2.33
C ASP A 312 8.68 16.05 -3.76
N GLY A 313 8.69 17.31 -4.19
CA GLY A 313 9.01 17.78 -5.55
C GLY A 313 7.78 17.96 -6.45
N THR A 314 6.62 17.46 -6.04
CA THR A 314 5.34 17.58 -6.78
C THR A 314 4.21 18.09 -5.88
N VAL A 315 4.01 17.46 -4.73
CA VAL A 315 2.94 17.74 -3.77
C VAL A 315 3.54 18.45 -2.54
N PRO A 316 3.01 19.63 -2.15
CA PRO A 316 3.38 20.26 -0.89
C PRO A 316 3.08 19.34 0.28
N ALA A 317 3.99 19.26 1.26
CA ALA A 317 3.80 18.41 2.43
C ALA A 317 2.55 18.78 3.23
N ILE A 318 2.16 20.06 3.26
CA ILE A 318 0.90 20.54 3.87
C ILE A 318 -0.35 19.99 3.19
N SER A 319 -0.24 19.57 1.94
CA SER A 319 -1.33 18.99 1.15
C SER A 319 -1.34 17.46 1.22
N ALA A 320 -0.24 16.86 1.65
CA ALA A 320 -0.07 15.41 1.69
C ALA A 320 -0.74 14.73 2.89
N VAL A 321 -1.43 15.51 3.73
CA VAL A 321 -2.22 15.03 4.87
C VAL A 321 -3.68 15.45 4.68
N PRO A 322 -4.66 14.55 4.92
CA PRO A 322 -6.08 14.89 4.94
C PRO A 322 -6.40 16.14 5.76
N LEU A 323 -7.48 16.85 5.42
CA LEU A 323 -7.83 18.07 6.15
C LEU A 323 -8.43 17.71 7.51
N GLU A 324 -9.38 16.78 7.50
CA GLU A 324 -10.12 16.29 8.65
C GLU A 324 -9.26 15.49 9.65
N LEU A 325 -8.10 14.97 9.21
CA LEU A 325 -7.09 14.33 10.08
C LEU A 325 -5.86 15.23 10.29
N GLY A 326 -5.97 16.51 9.93
CA GLY A 326 -4.86 17.45 9.86
C GLY A 326 -4.21 17.79 11.21
N GLU A 327 -4.84 17.45 12.33
CA GLU A 327 -4.32 17.59 13.69
C GLU A 327 -3.86 16.27 14.30
N ASP A 328 -4.23 15.11 13.72
CA ASP A 328 -3.76 13.82 14.20
C ASP A 328 -2.33 13.58 13.74
N LEU A 329 -1.38 13.49 14.67
CA LEU A 329 0.03 13.23 14.35
C LEU A 329 0.29 11.75 14.06
N ARG A 330 -0.57 10.84 14.55
CA ARG A 330 -0.40 9.38 14.42
C ARG A 330 -0.54 8.91 12.99
N VAL A 331 -1.37 9.60 12.20
CA VAL A 331 -1.59 9.27 10.79
C VAL A 331 -0.45 9.74 9.88
N ARG A 332 0.55 10.46 10.39
CA ARG A 332 1.57 11.14 9.58
C ARG A 332 2.89 10.39 9.57
N ARG A 333 3.40 10.07 8.38
CA ARG A 333 4.71 9.46 8.20
C ARG A 333 5.54 10.23 7.16
N ALA A 334 6.32 11.19 7.63
CA ALA A 334 7.24 11.93 6.76
C ALA A 334 8.42 11.02 6.35
N VAL A 335 8.79 11.07 5.07
CA VAL A 335 9.92 10.31 4.51
C VAL A 335 10.81 11.21 3.64
N PRO A 336 12.08 10.86 3.42
CA PRO A 336 12.98 11.65 2.57
C PRO A 336 12.76 11.38 1.08
N ASP A 337 11.91 10.42 0.71
CA ASP A 337 11.63 10.06 -0.67
C ASP A 337 10.98 11.21 -1.46
N ARG A 338 11.32 11.31 -2.75
CA ARG A 338 10.63 12.18 -3.71
C ARG A 338 9.38 11.50 -4.26
N HIS A 339 8.47 12.29 -4.82
CA HIS A 339 7.15 11.85 -5.26
C HIS A 339 7.15 10.51 -6.02
N LEU A 340 7.99 10.37 -7.05
CA LEU A 340 8.02 9.19 -7.91
C LEU A 340 8.65 7.95 -7.25
N ALA A 341 9.44 8.14 -6.19
CA ALA A 341 10.10 7.06 -5.45
C ALA A 341 9.24 6.57 -4.27
N LEU A 342 8.22 7.33 -3.85
CA LEU A 342 7.35 6.98 -2.72
C LEU A 342 6.74 5.58 -2.79
N PRO A 343 6.27 5.07 -3.96
CA PRO A 343 5.80 3.69 -4.07
C PRO A 343 6.82 2.65 -3.59
N ALA A 344 8.12 2.91 -3.78
CA ALA A 344 9.21 2.02 -3.39
C ALA A 344 9.76 2.29 -1.98
N SER A 345 9.17 3.20 -1.21
CA SER A 345 9.66 3.55 0.12
C SER A 345 9.60 2.33 1.05
N ALA A 346 10.68 2.08 1.80
CA ALA A 346 10.75 1.00 2.78
C ALA A 346 9.64 1.09 3.86
N THR A 347 9.12 2.29 4.09
CA THR A 347 7.98 2.55 4.99
C THR A 347 6.75 1.73 4.60
N VAL A 348 6.51 1.51 3.31
CA VAL A 348 5.36 0.71 2.85
C VAL A 348 5.47 -0.73 3.35
N LEU A 349 6.66 -1.33 3.21
CA LEU A 349 6.89 -2.70 3.67
C LEU A 349 6.78 -2.80 5.19
N ALA A 350 7.36 -1.84 5.92
CA ALA A 350 7.25 -1.79 7.38
C ALA A 350 5.79 -1.76 7.85
N LEU A 351 4.96 -0.89 7.24
CA LEU A 351 3.54 -0.82 7.57
C LEU A 351 2.81 -2.13 7.24
N LEU A 352 3.06 -2.72 6.07
CA LEU A 352 2.45 -4.01 5.72
C LEU A 352 2.86 -5.14 6.66
N THR A 353 4.08 -5.09 7.21
CA THR A 353 4.58 -6.06 8.19
C THR A 353 3.85 -5.94 9.53
N GLU A 354 3.53 -4.73 9.98
CA GLU A 354 2.70 -4.52 11.18
C GLU A 354 1.33 -5.19 11.02
N TYR A 355 0.66 -4.99 9.88
CA TYR A 355 -0.63 -5.64 9.61
C TYR A 355 -0.53 -7.16 9.34
N ALA A 356 0.66 -7.68 9.09
CA ALA A 356 0.91 -9.11 8.95
C ALA A 356 1.27 -9.79 10.29
N GLY A 357 1.60 -9.00 11.32
CA GLY A 357 1.96 -9.48 12.66
C GLY A 357 0.80 -10.17 13.39
N ASP A 358 1.13 -11.02 14.36
CA ASP A 358 0.15 -11.58 15.29
C ASP A 358 -0.37 -10.50 16.25
N SER A 359 -1.60 -10.68 16.74
CA SER A 359 -2.18 -9.76 17.72
C SER A 359 -1.33 -9.73 18.99
N LEU A 360 -0.99 -8.53 19.46
CA LEU A 360 -0.32 -8.34 20.76
C LEU A 360 -1.24 -8.66 21.95
N THR A 361 -2.53 -8.95 21.75
CA THR A 361 -3.40 -9.49 22.81
C THR A 361 -2.85 -10.80 23.38
N ALA A 362 -2.14 -11.59 22.58
CA ALA A 362 -1.42 -12.77 23.05
C ALA A 362 -0.39 -12.46 24.14
N VAL A 363 0.17 -11.24 24.18
CA VAL A 363 1.09 -10.79 25.24
C VAL A 363 0.37 -10.56 26.57
N ARG A 364 -0.94 -10.28 26.54
CA ARG A 364 -1.78 -10.18 27.76
C ARG A 364 -2.20 -11.54 28.31
N GLY A 365 -1.80 -12.63 27.66
CA GLY A 365 -2.23 -13.99 28.00
C GLY A 365 -3.57 -14.38 27.36
N ASP A 366 -4.13 -13.54 26.49
CA ASP A 366 -5.31 -13.93 25.71
C ASP A 366 -4.89 -15.07 24.75
N PRO A 367 -5.72 -16.11 24.60
CA PRO A 367 -5.39 -17.24 23.74
C PRO A 367 -5.17 -16.73 22.30
N PRO A 368 -4.02 -17.02 21.67
CA PRO A 368 -3.74 -16.55 20.32
C PRO A 368 -4.75 -17.11 19.31
N ASP A 369 -5.03 -16.35 18.25
CA ASP A 369 -5.98 -16.72 17.18
C ASP A 369 -5.64 -18.05 16.48
N ARG A 370 -4.43 -18.57 16.67
CA ARG A 370 -3.97 -19.84 16.13
C ARG A 370 -3.25 -20.65 17.21
N PRO A 371 -3.49 -21.97 17.27
CA PRO A 371 -2.76 -22.81 18.19
C PRO A 371 -1.30 -22.97 17.77
N TRP A 372 -0.41 -23.11 18.76
CA TRP A 372 1.02 -23.31 18.55
C TRP A 372 1.59 -24.26 19.63
N LEU A 373 2.81 -24.77 19.41
CA LEU A 373 3.48 -25.67 20.34
C LEU A 373 4.62 -24.95 21.07
N GLY A 374 4.54 -24.88 22.39
CA GLY A 374 5.66 -24.57 23.27
C GLY A 374 6.56 -25.80 23.42
N LEU A 375 7.86 -25.56 23.44
CA LEU A 375 8.89 -26.59 23.62
C LEU A 375 9.73 -26.19 24.83
N ASP A 376 9.87 -27.12 25.76
CA ASP A 376 10.67 -27.01 26.97
C ASP A 376 11.80 -28.05 26.89
N VAL A 377 13.00 -27.59 26.57
CA VAL A 377 14.20 -28.40 26.41
C VAL A 377 15.43 -27.50 26.58
N ASP A 378 16.45 -27.98 27.29
CA ASP A 378 17.73 -27.27 27.39
C ASP A 378 18.46 -27.31 26.05
N ASP A 379 19.10 -26.19 25.66
CA ASP A 379 19.86 -26.08 24.40
C ASP A 379 21.16 -26.90 24.40
N THR A 380 21.61 -27.29 25.59
CA THR A 380 22.84 -28.05 25.84
C THR A 380 22.57 -29.22 26.77
N ALA A 381 23.18 -30.37 26.46
CA ALA A 381 23.07 -31.59 27.26
C ALA A 381 24.41 -32.31 27.35
N LEU A 382 24.58 -33.15 28.37
CA LEU A 382 25.74 -34.03 28.47
C LEU A 382 25.47 -35.34 27.73
N SER A 383 26.52 -35.88 27.10
CA SER A 383 26.46 -37.19 26.47
C SER A 383 26.12 -38.26 27.52
N GLY A 384 25.20 -39.16 27.18
CA GLY A 384 24.76 -40.22 28.08
C GLY A 384 23.75 -39.80 29.16
N THR A 385 23.36 -38.52 29.25
CA THR A 385 22.31 -38.08 30.17
C THR A 385 20.95 -37.98 29.45
N PRO A 386 19.85 -38.43 30.09
CA PRO A 386 18.52 -38.21 29.56
C PRO A 386 18.17 -36.71 29.52
N VAL A 387 17.77 -36.22 28.37
CA VAL A 387 17.31 -34.84 28.13
C VAL A 387 15.79 -34.80 28.30
N PRO A 388 15.26 -34.12 29.33
CA PRO A 388 13.82 -33.93 29.46
C PRO A 388 13.30 -33.05 28.33
N VAL A 389 12.15 -33.43 27.77
CA VAL A 389 11.46 -32.67 26.72
C VAL A 389 10.01 -32.50 27.12
N GLY A 390 9.60 -31.26 27.35
CA GLY A 390 8.21 -30.86 27.52
C GLY A 390 7.64 -30.24 26.24
N VAL A 391 6.39 -30.55 25.93
CA VAL A 391 5.65 -29.93 24.83
C VAL A 391 4.31 -29.45 25.35
N THR A 392 3.95 -28.21 25.06
CA THR A 392 2.67 -27.61 25.47
C THR A 392 1.90 -27.11 24.26
N LEU A 393 0.62 -27.48 24.14
CA LEU A 393 -0.28 -26.93 23.12
C LEU A 393 -0.96 -25.68 23.67
N HIS A 394 -0.75 -24.56 22.99
CA HIS A 394 -1.36 -23.27 23.31
C HIS A 394 -2.48 -22.93 22.32
N GLY A 395 -3.42 -22.08 22.73
CA GLY A 395 -4.45 -21.50 21.85
C GLY A 395 -5.62 -22.42 21.48
N THR A 396 -5.64 -23.67 21.94
CA THR A 396 -6.77 -24.60 21.76
C THR A 396 -6.70 -25.73 22.80
N PRO A 397 -7.85 -26.30 23.24
CA PRO A 397 -7.83 -27.55 24.00
C PRO A 397 -7.29 -28.70 23.13
N ALA A 398 -6.69 -29.70 23.77
CA ALA A 398 -6.35 -30.96 23.14
C ALA A 398 -7.46 -31.99 23.42
N ASP A 399 -7.89 -32.71 22.40
CA ASP A 399 -8.88 -33.78 22.54
C ASP A 399 -8.21 -35.17 22.56
N GLU A 400 -9.02 -36.24 22.55
CA GLU A 400 -8.53 -37.62 22.53
C GLU A 400 -7.81 -38.02 21.23
N ARG A 401 -7.87 -37.19 20.18
CA ARG A 401 -7.23 -37.42 18.88
C ARG A 401 -5.89 -36.69 18.78
N THR A 402 -5.64 -35.68 19.61
CA THR A 402 -4.35 -34.97 19.63
C THR A 402 -3.21 -35.92 19.99
N ARG A 403 -2.22 -36.02 19.10
CA ARG A 403 -1.00 -36.83 19.29
C ARG A 403 0.22 -35.97 19.04
N VAL A 404 1.18 -36.00 19.96
CA VAL A 404 2.50 -35.39 19.82
C VAL A 404 3.54 -36.46 19.55
N ARG A 405 4.44 -36.18 18.61
CA ARG A 405 5.59 -37.02 18.27
C ARG A 405 6.83 -36.15 18.14
N LEU A 406 7.97 -36.75 18.39
CA LEU A 406 9.28 -36.10 18.35
C LEU A 406 10.34 -37.00 17.72
N ARG A 407 11.42 -36.41 17.23
CA ARG A 407 12.61 -37.14 16.76
C ARG A 407 13.84 -36.27 16.87
N LEU A 408 14.99 -36.90 17.05
CA LEU A 408 16.29 -36.24 17.13
C LEU A 408 17.09 -36.54 15.85
N ARG A 409 17.26 -35.58 14.95
CA ARG A 409 18.00 -35.76 13.68
C ARG A 409 19.43 -35.20 13.78
N THR A 410 20.36 -35.80 13.06
CA THR A 410 21.68 -35.21 12.77
C THR A 410 21.73 -34.76 11.31
N ALA A 411 22.87 -34.23 10.85
CA ALA A 411 23.07 -33.96 9.41
C ALA A 411 22.96 -35.23 8.56
N ASP A 412 23.40 -36.38 9.09
CA ASP A 412 23.52 -37.64 8.36
C ASP A 412 22.41 -38.65 8.68
N THR A 413 21.68 -38.46 9.79
CA THR A 413 20.68 -39.43 10.26
C THR A 413 19.34 -38.76 10.56
N THR A 414 18.26 -39.43 10.15
CA THR A 414 16.89 -39.00 10.41
C THR A 414 16.10 -40.18 10.97
N PRO A 415 16.10 -40.38 12.30
CA PRO A 415 15.38 -41.48 12.91
C PRO A 415 13.86 -41.32 12.77
N PRO A 416 13.09 -42.40 12.98
CA PRO A 416 11.63 -42.35 12.95
C PRO A 416 11.08 -41.48 14.09
N TRP A 417 9.85 -41.01 13.89
CA TRP A 417 9.10 -40.28 14.91
C TRP A 417 8.75 -41.18 16.09
N GLN A 418 9.06 -40.74 17.30
CA GLN A 418 8.71 -41.38 18.55
C GLN A 418 7.51 -40.66 19.19
N PRO A 419 6.56 -41.39 19.82
CA PRO A 419 5.44 -40.77 20.52
C PRO A 419 5.91 -40.02 21.77
N CYS A 420 5.35 -38.84 22.01
CA CYS A 420 5.49 -38.13 23.28
C CYS A 420 4.22 -38.40 24.13
N PRO A 421 4.32 -39.07 25.28
CA PRO A 421 3.18 -39.33 26.16
C PRO A 421 2.53 -38.04 26.66
N ARG A 422 1.19 -38.05 26.75
CA ARG A 422 0.42 -36.93 27.31
C ARG A 422 0.59 -36.94 28.83
N SER A 423 1.01 -35.82 29.41
CA SER A 423 1.21 -35.65 30.85
C SER A 423 0.15 -34.74 31.50
N GLY A 424 -0.64 -34.01 30.71
CA GLY A 424 -1.76 -33.20 31.19
C GLY A 424 -2.75 -32.80 30.10
N ASP A 425 -3.62 -31.83 30.40
CA ASP A 425 -4.72 -31.42 29.52
C ASP A 425 -4.22 -30.86 28.18
N THR A 426 -3.10 -30.14 28.17
CA THR A 426 -2.49 -29.61 26.95
C THR A 426 -0.98 -29.84 26.92
N THR A 427 -0.47 -30.80 27.71
CA THR A 427 0.97 -31.01 27.90
C THR A 427 1.36 -32.46 27.62
N TRP A 428 2.57 -32.63 27.07
CA TRP A 428 3.21 -33.90 26.79
C TRP A 428 4.66 -33.84 27.27
N GLN A 429 5.16 -34.95 27.80
CA GLN A 429 6.52 -35.03 28.33
C GLN A 429 7.18 -36.35 27.99
N THR A 430 8.47 -36.31 27.69
CA THR A 430 9.31 -37.49 27.53
C THR A 430 10.77 -37.18 27.88
N THR A 431 11.63 -38.19 27.80
CA THR A 431 13.07 -38.03 27.86
C THR A 431 13.70 -38.57 26.58
N LEU A 432 14.66 -37.83 26.05
CA LEU A 432 15.49 -38.26 24.93
C LEU A 432 16.87 -38.65 25.43
N LEU A 433 17.46 -39.68 24.83
CA LEU A 433 18.86 -40.03 25.10
C LEU A 433 19.64 -39.84 23.80
N PRO A 434 20.40 -38.74 23.65
CA PRO A 434 21.25 -38.55 22.49
C PRO A 434 22.31 -39.66 22.41
N PRO A 435 22.64 -40.16 21.19
CA PRO A 435 23.54 -41.29 21.03
C PRO A 435 25.02 -40.95 21.30
N GLY A 436 25.39 -39.67 21.39
CA GLY A 436 26.75 -39.23 21.71
C GLY A 436 26.92 -37.72 21.53
N PRO A 437 28.14 -37.18 21.74
CA PRO A 437 28.43 -35.76 21.56
C PRO A 437 28.19 -35.31 20.11
N GLY A 438 27.71 -34.08 19.94
CA GLY A 438 27.46 -33.50 18.62
C GLY A 438 26.25 -32.57 18.60
N THR A 439 25.91 -32.09 17.39
CA THR A 439 24.76 -31.22 17.18
C THR A 439 23.59 -32.00 16.60
N TYR A 440 22.47 -31.94 17.29
CA TYR A 440 21.23 -32.57 16.89
C TYR A 440 20.16 -31.52 16.65
N THR A 441 19.16 -31.83 15.82
CA THR A 441 17.94 -31.05 15.77
C THR A 441 16.77 -31.89 16.27
N LEU A 442 16.10 -31.40 17.29
CA LEU A 442 14.85 -31.93 17.78
C LEU A 442 13.72 -31.43 16.88
N ASP A 443 13.03 -32.33 16.18
CA ASP A 443 11.77 -32.03 15.53
C ASP A 443 10.61 -32.48 16.41
N VAL A 444 9.59 -31.64 16.54
CA VAL A 444 8.34 -31.94 17.24
C VAL A 444 7.17 -31.73 16.30
N MET A 445 6.18 -32.62 16.37
CA MET A 445 4.97 -32.59 15.57
C MET A 445 3.76 -32.92 16.42
N ALA A 446 2.71 -32.11 16.33
CA ALA A 446 1.38 -32.43 16.82
C ALA A 446 0.41 -32.66 15.65
N THR A 447 -0.47 -33.64 15.79
CA THR A 447 -1.50 -34.02 14.80
C THR A 447 -2.82 -34.27 15.51
N GLY A 448 -3.94 -34.21 14.76
CA GLY A 448 -5.27 -34.45 15.32
C GLY A 448 -5.76 -33.32 16.22
N ILE A 449 -5.40 -32.07 15.91
CA ILE A 449 -5.77 -30.89 16.70
C ILE A 449 -7.14 -30.38 16.19
N PRO A 450 -8.10 -30.01 17.07
CA PRO A 450 -9.47 -29.69 16.64
C PRO A 450 -9.60 -28.63 15.55
N VAL A 451 -8.73 -27.62 15.56
CA VAL A 451 -8.79 -26.45 14.66
C VAL A 451 -7.71 -26.46 13.57
N THR A 452 -6.81 -27.44 13.54
CA THR A 452 -5.75 -27.55 12.52
C THR A 452 -5.26 -29.00 12.36
N SER A 453 -4.93 -29.41 11.14
CA SER A 453 -4.52 -30.80 10.89
C SER A 453 -3.15 -31.15 11.49
N ARG A 454 -2.23 -30.18 11.59
CA ARG A 454 -0.85 -30.40 12.03
C ARG A 454 -0.16 -29.13 12.51
N LEU A 455 0.63 -29.23 13.58
CA LEU A 455 1.60 -28.23 14.03
C LEU A 455 3.00 -28.84 14.11
N ARG A 456 4.03 -28.00 13.95
CA ARG A 456 5.44 -28.39 14.11
C ARG A 456 6.22 -27.31 14.84
N THR A 457 7.18 -27.73 15.64
CA THR A 457 8.21 -26.88 16.26
C THR A 457 9.51 -27.69 16.37
N GLY A 458 10.60 -27.08 16.81
CA GLY A 458 11.86 -27.78 17.01
C GLY A 458 12.97 -26.87 17.53
N GLU A 459 14.06 -27.48 17.97
CA GLU A 459 15.22 -26.80 18.57
C GLU A 459 16.52 -27.51 18.16
N VAL A 460 17.65 -26.81 18.22
CA VAL A 460 18.98 -27.38 18.04
C VAL A 460 19.58 -27.70 19.41
N LEU A 461 20.02 -28.95 19.60
CA LEU A 461 20.61 -29.45 20.84
C LEU A 461 22.11 -29.68 20.65
N GLY A 462 22.92 -29.02 21.47
CA GLY A 462 24.36 -29.27 21.59
C GLY A 462 24.64 -30.31 22.67
N VAL A 463 25.08 -31.50 22.28
CA VAL A 463 25.44 -32.56 23.22
C VAL A 463 26.95 -32.56 23.41
N LEU A 464 27.39 -32.34 24.63
CA LEU A 464 28.80 -32.20 25.00
C LEU A 464 29.30 -33.51 25.60
N ASP A 465 30.57 -33.81 25.37
CA ASP A 465 31.22 -34.93 26.06
C ASP A 465 31.46 -34.57 27.53
N ALA A 466 31.05 -35.46 28.44
CA ALA A 466 31.24 -35.26 29.88
C ALA A 466 32.73 -35.25 30.24
N GLU A 467 33.55 -36.05 29.56
CA GLU A 467 35.01 -36.12 29.80
C GLU A 467 35.72 -34.83 29.33
N ALA A 468 35.20 -34.16 28.29
CA ALA A 468 35.78 -32.93 27.76
C ALA A 468 35.53 -31.69 28.65
N LEU A 469 34.59 -31.78 29.60
CA LEU A 469 34.17 -30.66 30.45
C LEU A 469 34.78 -30.70 31.87
N GLY A 470 35.59 -31.71 32.20
CA GLY A 470 36.31 -31.78 33.48
C GLY A 470 35.40 -31.92 34.72
N ALA A 471 34.19 -32.47 34.56
CA ALA A 471 33.30 -32.75 35.67
C ALA A 471 33.66 -34.12 36.28
N GLU A 472 34.52 -34.12 37.30
CA GLU A 472 34.62 -35.27 38.21
C GLU A 472 33.29 -35.45 38.97
N SER A 473 32.95 -36.73 39.17
CA SER A 473 31.71 -37.30 39.73
C SER A 473 31.20 -36.72 41.04
#